data_AF-A0A849THS4-F1
#
_entry.id   AF-A0A849THS4-F1
#
_cell.length_a   1.000
_cell.length_b   1.000
_cell.length_c   1.000
_cell.angle_alpha   90.00
_cell.angle_beta   90.00
_cell.angle_gamma   90.00
#
_symmetry.space_group_name_H-M   'P 1'
#
loop_
_entity.id
_entity.type
_entity.pdbx_description
1 polymer ?
#
loop_
_entity_poly.entity_id
_entity_poly.type
_entity_poly.pdbx_seq_one_letter_code
_entity_poly.pdbx_strand_id
1 'polypeptide(L)'
;MQVALKIDDRGDIVSLDHCSARIERTFKASPLSSLLDTELDRGFAYWSQTAGWIVIAFDPLLLAPPTLERLASWLKSRTPQRCLICTRTEFDGRNTWRHEIAPSAQVAIAKIQQCVLVETGGTGIRYKRELQTLEAAARHQPWVDDLARLWHHEAQTGDPLQFWEKLSTVTDDAFYVFEADHAKGFLLHSCGREVSDYALRWFRTNTGRPVLEAPHAAYGAASNRSFMDAHALGRPSVDHIDTIVHWPTIGQLRHKYLRMLLPLSVGQHSFLVSVTRLEPGCSAELRRRQK
;
A
#
# COMPACT_ATOMS: atom_id res chain seq x y z
N MET A 1 -21.98 3.19 28.90
CA MET A 1 -20.64 3.70 28.54
C MET A 1 -20.30 3.16 27.16
N GLN A 2 -20.12 4.03 26.18
CA GLN A 2 -19.70 3.64 24.83
C GLN A 2 -18.17 3.58 24.87
N VAL A 3 -17.59 2.45 24.46
CA VAL A 3 -16.13 2.29 24.37
C VAL A 3 -15.82 2.11 22.89
N ALA A 4 -15.07 3.06 22.33
CA ALA A 4 -14.47 2.92 21.01
C ALA A 4 -13.12 2.22 21.18
N LEU A 5 -12.97 1.07 20.54
CA LEU A 5 -11.74 0.28 20.56
C LEU A 5 -11.28 0.11 19.10
N LYS A 6 -9.97 -0.03 18.91
CA LYS A 6 -9.39 -0.48 17.63
C LYS A 6 -8.54 -1.73 17.84
N ILE A 7 -8.53 -2.63 16.87
CA ILE A 7 -7.55 -3.72 16.78
C ILE A 7 -6.58 -3.37 15.67
N ASP A 8 -5.28 -3.41 15.97
CA ASP A 8 -4.23 -3.23 14.98
C ASP A 8 -3.99 -4.49 14.13
N ASP A 9 -3.07 -4.42 13.18
CA ASP A 9 -2.75 -5.53 12.29
C ASP A 9 -2.05 -6.72 13.00
N ARG A 10 -1.68 -6.55 14.27
CA ARG A 10 -1.11 -7.60 15.15
C ARG A 10 -2.15 -8.24 16.05
N GLY A 11 -3.38 -7.74 16.06
CA GLY A 11 -4.43 -8.25 16.94
C GLY A 11 -4.43 -7.60 18.32
N ASP A 12 -3.71 -6.50 18.54
CA ASP A 12 -3.67 -5.80 19.82
C ASP A 12 -4.84 -4.82 19.95
N ILE A 13 -5.54 -4.87 21.08
CA ILE A 13 -6.67 -3.97 21.38
C ILE A 13 -6.10 -2.67 21.95
N VAL A 14 -6.35 -1.57 21.26
CA VAL A 14 -5.96 -0.23 21.70
C VAL A 14 -7.21 0.53 22.14
N SER A 15 -7.26 0.94 23.42
CA SER A 15 -8.33 1.82 23.92
C SER A 15 -8.14 3.23 23.38
N LEU A 16 -9.20 3.82 22.84
CA LEU A 16 -9.18 5.19 22.33
C LEU A 16 -9.50 6.19 23.45
N ASP A 17 -8.83 6.11 24.60
CA ASP A 17 -9.23 6.91 25.78
C ASP A 17 -9.10 8.43 25.55
N HIS A 18 -8.32 8.88 24.57
CA HIS A 18 -8.16 10.30 24.22
C HIS A 18 -8.71 10.68 22.83
N CYS A 19 -9.05 9.69 22.00
CA CYS A 19 -9.65 9.90 20.66
C CYS A 19 -11.15 9.56 20.63
N SER A 20 -11.67 8.94 21.69
CA SER A 20 -13.06 8.47 21.85
C SER A 20 -14.07 9.57 21.57
N ALA A 21 -13.95 10.74 22.20
CA ALA A 21 -14.95 11.80 22.03
C ALA A 21 -15.04 12.35 20.59
N ARG A 22 -13.93 12.34 19.83
CA ARG A 22 -13.88 12.86 18.46
C ARG A 22 -14.29 11.80 17.44
N ILE A 23 -13.85 10.56 17.62
CA ILE A 23 -14.27 9.41 16.80
C ILE A 23 -15.75 9.07 17.06
N GLU A 24 -16.23 9.15 18.30
CA GLU A 24 -17.66 9.00 18.63
C GLU A 24 -18.50 10.13 18.01
N ARG A 25 -18.04 11.39 18.04
CA ARG A 25 -18.73 12.48 17.33
C ARG A 25 -18.71 12.27 15.82
N THR A 26 -17.60 11.79 15.27
CA THR A 26 -17.49 11.42 13.86
C THR A 26 -18.47 10.30 13.47
N PHE A 27 -18.59 9.25 14.29
CA PHE A 27 -19.58 8.18 14.09
C PHE A 27 -21.03 8.67 14.24
N LYS A 28 -21.27 9.73 15.04
CA LYS A 28 -22.61 10.29 15.30
C LYS A 28 -23.04 11.37 14.31
N ALA A 29 -22.12 12.11 13.68
CA ALA A 29 -22.43 13.33 12.93
C ALA A 29 -22.46 13.16 11.41
N SER A 30 -21.88 12.10 10.84
CA SER A 30 -21.86 11.87 9.39
C SER A 30 -21.34 10.45 9.10
N PRO A 31 -21.57 9.87 7.91
CA PRO A 31 -20.94 8.61 7.55
C PRO A 31 -19.43 8.86 7.44
N LEU A 32 -18.69 8.45 8.47
CA LEU A 32 -17.29 8.04 8.43
C LEU A 32 -16.35 9.09 7.77
N SER A 33 -15.94 10.10 8.56
CA SER A 33 -15.02 11.18 8.14
C SER A 33 -13.67 10.68 7.63
N SER A 34 -12.92 11.54 6.92
CA SER A 34 -11.52 11.36 6.49
C SER A 34 -10.54 10.83 7.55
N LEU A 35 -10.83 11.04 8.84
CA LEU A 35 -10.03 10.50 9.95
C LEU A 35 -10.14 8.98 10.09
N LEU A 36 -11.30 8.40 9.77
CA LEU A 36 -11.48 6.95 9.70
C LEU A 36 -10.78 6.39 8.47
N ASP A 37 -10.84 7.09 7.32
CA ASP A 37 -10.15 6.63 6.12
C ASP A 37 -8.65 6.44 6.33
N THR A 38 -8.00 7.40 7.00
CA THR A 38 -6.55 7.35 7.27
C THR A 38 -6.16 6.16 8.15
N GLU A 39 -6.98 5.81 9.13
CA GLU A 39 -6.68 4.68 10.01
C GLU A 39 -7.08 3.34 9.40
N LEU A 40 -8.14 3.30 8.59
CA LEU A 40 -8.48 2.12 7.80
C LEU A 40 -7.38 1.81 6.77
N ASP A 41 -6.75 2.84 6.18
CA ASP A 41 -5.58 2.71 5.31
C ASP A 41 -4.36 2.05 5.99
N ARG A 42 -4.37 1.97 7.33
CA ARG A 42 -3.37 1.29 8.16
C ARG A 42 -3.81 -0.11 8.63
N GLY A 43 -4.95 -0.60 8.16
CA GLY A 43 -5.46 -1.94 8.49
C GLY A 43 -6.15 -2.09 9.84
N PHE A 44 -6.51 -0.99 10.49
CA PHE A 44 -7.26 -1.06 11.75
C PHE A 44 -8.72 -1.46 11.51
N ALA A 45 -9.26 -2.31 12.40
CA ALA A 45 -10.69 -2.50 12.55
C ALA A 45 -11.22 -1.64 13.70
N TYR A 46 -12.27 -0.88 13.43
CA TYR A 46 -12.96 -0.05 14.41
C TYR A 46 -14.23 -0.73 14.88
N TRP A 47 -14.53 -0.61 16.17
CA TRP A 47 -15.89 -0.84 16.62
C TRP A 47 -16.31 0.07 17.76
N SER A 48 -17.62 0.24 17.86
CA SER A 48 -18.26 0.87 19.01
C SER A 48 -19.38 -0.01 19.51
N GLN A 49 -19.58 -0.03 20.83
CA GLN A 49 -20.64 -0.78 21.48
C GLN A 49 -21.64 0.17 22.12
N THR A 50 -22.91 0.00 21.75
CA THR A 50 -24.08 0.59 22.42
C THR A 50 -24.96 -0.53 22.99
N ALA A 51 -25.91 -0.21 23.88
CA ALA A 51 -26.74 -1.22 24.56
C ALA A 51 -27.43 -2.17 23.55
N GLY A 52 -26.93 -3.40 23.43
CA GLY A 52 -27.44 -4.46 22.54
C GLY A 52 -26.88 -4.48 21.10
N TRP A 53 -26.14 -3.45 20.68
CA TRP A 53 -25.69 -3.29 19.28
C TRP A 53 -24.21 -2.96 19.20
N ILE A 54 -23.54 -3.54 18.22
CA ILE A 54 -22.14 -3.25 17.90
C ILE A 54 -22.08 -2.68 16.49
N VAL A 55 -21.34 -1.59 16.30
CA VAL A 55 -21.00 -1.10 14.96
C VAL A 55 -19.55 -1.46 14.70
N ILE A 56 -19.25 -2.08 13.57
CA ILE A 56 -17.92 -2.50 13.15
C ILE A 56 -17.62 -1.81 11.83
N ALA A 57 -16.48 -1.14 11.71
CA ALA A 57 -16.03 -0.52 10.47
C ALA A 57 -14.61 -1.00 10.12
N PHE A 58 -14.41 -1.44 8.88
CA PHE A 58 -13.11 -1.94 8.41
C PHE A 58 -13.00 -1.82 6.88
N ASP A 59 -11.75 -1.86 6.41
CA ASP A 59 -11.42 -2.10 5.00
C ASP A 59 -11.08 -3.59 4.84
N PRO A 60 -11.83 -4.36 4.05
CA PRO A 60 -11.65 -5.80 3.90
C PRO A 60 -10.31 -6.17 3.27
N LEU A 61 -9.69 -5.27 2.51
CA LEU A 61 -8.40 -5.52 1.87
C LEU A 61 -7.24 -5.39 2.87
N LEU A 62 -7.42 -4.55 3.88
CA LEU A 62 -6.39 -4.22 4.87
C LEU A 62 -6.59 -4.92 6.22
N LEU A 63 -7.64 -5.73 6.34
CA LEU A 63 -7.90 -6.47 7.57
C LEU A 63 -6.94 -7.66 7.68
N ALA A 64 -5.92 -7.53 8.53
CA ALA A 64 -4.96 -8.60 8.74
C ALA A 64 -5.62 -9.85 9.38
N PRO A 65 -5.14 -11.08 9.09
CA PRO A 65 -5.68 -12.30 9.69
C PRO A 65 -5.73 -12.28 11.23
N PRO A 66 -4.69 -11.81 11.95
CA PRO A 66 -4.75 -11.71 13.42
C PRO A 66 -5.85 -10.75 13.91
N THR A 67 -6.07 -9.64 13.21
CA THR A 67 -7.14 -8.67 13.49
C THR A 67 -8.51 -9.33 13.35
N LEU A 68 -8.70 -10.09 12.27
CA LEU A 68 -9.94 -10.82 11.99
C LEU A 68 -10.22 -11.89 13.06
N GLU A 69 -9.21 -12.68 13.42
CA GLU A 69 -9.32 -13.70 14.47
C GLU A 69 -9.66 -13.07 15.83
N ARG A 70 -8.98 -11.99 16.19
CA ARG A 70 -9.24 -11.26 17.44
C ARG A 70 -10.64 -10.68 17.45
N LEU A 71 -11.07 -10.03 16.37
CA LEU A 71 -12.41 -9.48 16.23
C LEU A 71 -13.47 -10.58 16.37
N ALA A 72 -13.26 -11.73 15.72
CA ALA A 72 -14.17 -12.87 15.82
C ALA A 72 -14.26 -13.42 17.25
N SER A 73 -13.12 -13.57 17.94
CA SER A 73 -13.07 -13.98 19.34
C SER A 73 -13.80 -12.98 20.25
N TRP A 74 -13.56 -11.68 20.04
CA TRP A 74 -14.21 -10.61 20.78
C TRP A 74 -15.73 -10.60 20.58
N LEU A 75 -16.22 -10.71 19.33
CA LEU A 75 -17.65 -10.79 19.03
C LEU A 75 -18.33 -12.00 19.70
N LYS A 76 -17.67 -13.16 19.66
CA LYS A 76 -18.16 -14.37 20.36
C LYS A 76 -18.28 -14.14 21.87
N SER A 77 -17.33 -13.45 22.48
CA SER A 77 -17.33 -13.18 23.93
C SER A 77 -18.41 -12.18 24.37
N ARG A 78 -18.84 -11.27 23.49
CA ARG A 78 -19.80 -10.20 23.81
C ARG A 78 -21.25 -10.53 23.49
N THR A 79 -21.48 -11.56 22.68
CA THR A 79 -22.81 -12.04 22.28
C THR A 79 -23.81 -10.91 21.94
N PRO A 80 -23.44 -9.96 21.06
CA PRO A 80 -24.34 -8.89 20.62
C PRO A 80 -25.63 -9.45 20.02
N GLN A 81 -26.74 -8.77 20.30
CA GLN A 81 -28.02 -9.08 19.66
C GLN A 81 -27.98 -8.70 18.18
N ARG A 82 -27.27 -7.61 17.82
CA ARG A 82 -27.15 -7.13 16.44
C ARG A 82 -25.79 -6.47 16.21
N CYS A 83 -25.26 -6.62 15.00
CA CYS A 83 -24.07 -5.91 14.54
C CYS A 83 -24.41 -5.11 13.27
N LEU A 84 -24.01 -3.85 13.22
CA LEU A 84 -23.91 -3.08 11.98
C LEU A 84 -22.49 -3.23 11.46
N ILE A 85 -22.35 -3.77 10.26
CA ILE A 85 -21.09 -4.01 9.57
C ILE A 85 -20.96 -2.91 8.51
N CYS A 86 -19.95 -2.08 8.64
CA CYS A 86 -19.60 -1.03 7.70
C CYS A 86 -18.31 -1.46 7.00
N THR A 87 -18.40 -1.75 5.72
CA THR A 87 -17.25 -2.16 4.90
C THR A 87 -16.91 -1.05 3.94
N ARG A 88 -15.62 -0.69 3.87
CA ARG A 88 -15.12 0.19 2.81
C ARG A 88 -14.84 -0.63 1.56
N THR A 89 -15.48 -0.29 0.45
CA THR A 89 -15.27 -0.94 -0.85
C THR A 89 -14.86 0.10 -1.88
N GLU A 90 -14.14 -0.31 -2.93
CA GLU A 90 -13.82 0.58 -4.03
C GLU A 90 -14.76 0.32 -5.21
N PHE A 91 -15.46 1.37 -5.65
CA PHE A 91 -16.32 1.31 -6.83
C PHE A 91 -15.99 2.49 -7.73
N ASP A 92 -15.64 2.21 -8.99
CA ASP A 92 -15.27 3.21 -9.99
C ASP A 92 -14.16 4.19 -9.52
N GLY A 93 -13.12 3.64 -8.87
CA GLY A 93 -12.00 4.41 -8.36
C GLY A 93 -12.32 5.30 -7.15
N ARG A 94 -13.52 5.17 -6.55
CA ARG A 94 -13.94 5.90 -5.36
C ARG A 94 -14.19 4.94 -4.20
N ASN A 95 -13.75 5.34 -3.01
CA ASN A 95 -14.12 4.65 -1.78
C ASN A 95 -15.60 4.88 -1.50
N THR A 96 -16.34 3.78 -1.35
CA THR A 96 -17.76 3.76 -1.00
C THR A 96 -17.94 2.91 0.25
N TRP A 97 -18.96 3.26 1.03
CA TRP A 97 -19.30 2.55 2.24
C TRP A 97 -20.50 1.66 2.01
N ARG A 98 -20.33 0.37 2.30
CA ARG A 98 -21.40 -0.62 2.31
C ARG A 98 -21.80 -0.91 3.75
N HIS A 99 -23.10 -0.93 4.01
CA HIS A 99 -23.65 -1.16 5.35
C HIS A 99 -24.52 -2.41 5.35
N GLU A 100 -24.29 -3.30 6.31
CA GLU A 100 -25.06 -4.53 6.48
C GLU A 100 -25.39 -4.78 7.95
N ILE A 101 -26.60 -5.25 8.24
CA ILE A 101 -26.98 -5.66 9.59
C ILE A 101 -26.85 -7.18 9.71
N ALA A 102 -26.18 -7.63 10.76
CA ALA A 102 -26.09 -9.03 11.16
C ALA A 102 -26.86 -9.26 12.47
N PRO A 103 -27.78 -10.24 12.53
CA PRO A 103 -28.62 -10.48 13.71
C PRO A 103 -27.94 -11.29 14.83
N SER A 104 -26.64 -11.57 14.73
CA SER A 104 -25.86 -12.23 15.77
C SER A 104 -24.36 -12.08 15.52
N ALA A 105 -23.55 -12.36 16.55
CA ALA A 105 -22.10 -12.47 16.41
C ALA A 105 -21.69 -13.48 15.33
N GLN A 106 -22.34 -14.66 15.29
CA GLN A 106 -22.02 -15.73 14.35
C GLN A 106 -22.22 -15.26 12.89
N VAL A 107 -23.37 -14.62 12.62
CA VAL A 107 -23.66 -14.09 11.28
C VAL A 107 -22.73 -12.95 10.92
N ALA A 108 -22.37 -12.11 11.90
CA ALA A 108 -21.44 -11.01 11.66
C ALA A 108 -20.05 -11.51 11.25
N ILE A 109 -19.52 -12.50 11.97
CA ILE A 109 -18.22 -13.11 11.67
C ILE A 109 -18.22 -13.73 10.28
N ALA A 110 -19.24 -14.51 9.94
CA ALA A 110 -19.36 -15.14 8.62
C ALA A 110 -19.40 -14.10 7.49
N LYS A 111 -20.14 -13.00 7.67
CA LYS A 111 -20.20 -11.90 6.70
C LYS A 111 -18.86 -11.19 6.53
N ILE A 112 -18.17 -10.91 7.63
CA ILE A 112 -16.84 -10.26 7.59
C ILE A 112 -15.83 -11.17 6.86
N GLN A 113 -15.77 -12.46 7.22
CA GLN A 113 -14.89 -13.43 6.58
C GLN A 113 -15.17 -13.56 5.09
N GLN A 114 -16.45 -13.68 4.70
CA GLN A 114 -16.83 -13.75 3.30
C GLN A 114 -16.45 -12.47 2.54
N CYS A 115 -16.62 -11.30 3.17
CA CYS A 115 -16.26 -10.03 2.57
C CYS A 115 -14.74 -9.94 2.30
N VAL A 116 -13.92 -10.29 3.28
CA VAL A 116 -12.44 -10.33 3.13
C VAL A 116 -12.04 -11.33 2.03
N LEU A 117 -12.66 -12.51 2.00
CA LEU A 117 -12.37 -13.53 1.00
C LEU A 117 -12.66 -13.05 -0.43
N VAL A 118 -13.83 -12.43 -0.65
CA VAL A 118 -14.24 -11.92 -1.96
C VAL A 118 -13.34 -10.78 -2.41
N GLU A 119 -13.09 -9.80 -1.54
CA GLU A 119 -12.34 -8.58 -1.89
C GLU A 119 -10.84 -8.87 -2.12
N THR A 120 -10.27 -9.85 -1.43
CA THR A 120 -8.87 -10.28 -1.63
C THR A 120 -8.71 -11.34 -2.72
N GLY A 121 -9.81 -11.79 -3.34
CA GLY A 121 -9.80 -12.88 -4.31
C GLY A 121 -9.23 -14.19 -3.75
N GLY A 122 -9.30 -14.38 -2.42
CA GLY A 122 -8.72 -15.53 -1.71
C GLY A 122 -7.20 -15.57 -1.62
N THR A 123 -6.49 -14.60 -2.20
CA THR A 123 -5.01 -14.56 -2.16
C THR A 123 -4.47 -13.85 -0.93
N GLY A 124 -5.33 -13.09 -0.21
CA GLY A 124 -4.94 -12.28 0.95
C GLY A 124 -4.07 -11.07 0.60
N ILE A 125 -3.90 -10.76 -0.70
CA ILE A 125 -2.91 -9.79 -1.17
C ILE A 125 -3.53 -8.91 -2.25
N ARG A 126 -3.36 -7.60 -2.12
CA ARG A 126 -3.68 -6.66 -3.19
C ARG A 126 -2.40 -6.27 -3.91
N TYR A 127 -2.31 -6.60 -5.19
CA TYR A 127 -1.35 -6.00 -6.13
C TYR A 127 -2.10 -5.79 -7.45
N LYS A 128 -2.71 -4.62 -7.60
CA LYS A 128 -3.34 -4.20 -8.84
C LYS A 128 -2.31 -3.39 -9.62
N ARG A 129 -2.03 -3.83 -10.84
CA ARG A 129 -1.15 -3.14 -11.79
C ARG A 129 -1.95 -2.77 -13.02
N GLU A 130 -1.93 -1.50 -13.37
CA GLU A 130 -2.49 -0.97 -14.60
C GLU A 130 -1.37 -0.35 -15.42
N LEU A 131 -1.12 -0.89 -16.61
CA LEU A 131 -0.14 -0.35 -17.54
C LEU A 131 -0.70 0.93 -18.18
N GLN A 132 0.08 2.00 -18.14
CA GLN A 132 -0.23 3.23 -18.86
C GLN A 132 0.73 3.44 -20.03
N THR A 133 0.22 3.99 -21.13
CA THR A 133 1.10 4.47 -22.18
C THR A 133 1.88 5.69 -21.67
N LEU A 134 3.12 5.86 -22.12
CA LEU A 134 3.94 7.03 -21.76
C LEU A 134 3.19 8.34 -22.07
N GLU A 135 2.52 8.41 -23.22
CA GLU A 135 1.73 9.57 -23.65
C GLU A 135 0.52 9.86 -22.75
N ALA A 136 -0.16 8.83 -22.24
CA ALA A 136 -1.27 9.01 -21.32
C ALA A 136 -0.79 9.48 -19.94
N ALA A 137 0.30 8.90 -19.45
CA ALA A 137 0.90 9.29 -18.17
C ALA A 137 1.48 10.72 -18.24
N ALA A 138 2.27 11.03 -19.26
CA ALA A 138 2.92 12.33 -19.47
C ALA A 138 1.91 13.50 -19.54
N ARG A 139 0.71 13.28 -20.11
CA ARG A 139 -0.35 14.29 -20.16
C ARG A 139 -0.76 14.83 -18.79
N HIS A 140 -0.65 14.00 -17.75
CA HIS A 140 -1.07 14.36 -16.39
C HIS A 140 0.12 14.49 -15.42
N GLN A 141 1.30 14.04 -15.82
CA GLN A 141 2.47 13.89 -14.96
C GLN A 141 3.73 14.39 -15.70
N PRO A 142 4.07 15.68 -15.62
CA PRO A 142 5.20 16.26 -16.36
C PRO A 142 6.53 15.54 -16.11
N TRP A 143 6.75 15.05 -14.88
CA TRP A 143 7.97 14.33 -14.51
C TRP A 143 8.18 13.04 -15.33
N VAL A 144 7.11 12.40 -15.83
CA VAL A 144 7.21 11.20 -16.68
C VAL A 144 7.86 11.56 -18.01
N ASP A 145 7.46 12.70 -18.58
CA ASP A 145 7.98 13.19 -19.86
C ASP A 145 9.44 13.65 -19.72
N ASP A 146 9.77 14.35 -18.63
CA ASP A 146 11.15 14.75 -18.31
C ASP A 146 12.08 13.53 -18.16
N LEU A 147 11.63 12.50 -17.44
CA LEU A 147 12.40 11.27 -17.30
C LEU A 147 12.51 10.47 -18.59
N ALA A 148 11.45 10.42 -19.41
CA ALA A 148 11.50 9.76 -20.71
C ALA A 148 12.56 10.42 -21.62
N ARG A 149 12.60 11.76 -21.64
CA ARG A 149 13.62 12.52 -22.37
C ARG A 149 15.02 12.27 -21.83
N LEU A 150 15.20 12.34 -20.51
CA LEU A 150 16.48 12.09 -19.86
C LEU A 150 16.99 10.68 -20.22
N TRP A 151 16.14 9.67 -20.06
CA TRP A 151 16.46 8.29 -20.41
C TRP A 151 16.85 8.16 -21.88
N HIS A 152 16.07 8.75 -22.79
CA HIS A 152 16.35 8.67 -24.23
C HIS A 152 17.68 9.31 -24.62
N HIS A 153 18.00 10.47 -24.03
CA HIS A 153 19.26 11.16 -24.28
C HIS A 153 20.45 10.38 -23.73
N GLU A 154 20.39 9.95 -22.46
CA GLU A 154 21.53 9.33 -21.80
C GLU A 154 21.74 7.86 -22.20
N ALA A 155 20.67 7.14 -22.57
CA ALA A 155 20.81 5.81 -23.16
C ALA A 155 21.58 5.84 -24.49
N GLN A 156 21.67 7.00 -25.15
CA GLN A 156 22.44 7.18 -26.39
C GLN A 156 23.86 7.68 -26.15
N THR A 157 24.11 8.50 -25.13
CA THR A 157 25.44 9.06 -24.81
C THR A 157 26.31 8.06 -24.05
N GLY A 158 25.72 7.16 -23.27
CA GLY A 158 26.41 6.08 -22.57
C GLY A 158 27.26 6.52 -21.38
N ASP A 159 27.09 7.75 -20.86
CA ASP A 159 27.76 8.22 -19.62
C ASP A 159 26.85 7.97 -18.40
N PRO A 160 27.13 6.93 -17.59
CA PRO A 160 26.28 6.58 -16.46
C PRO A 160 26.35 7.62 -15.34
N LEU A 161 27.50 8.29 -15.16
CA LEU A 161 27.67 9.24 -14.05
C LEU A 161 26.79 10.47 -14.27
N GLN A 162 26.79 11.01 -15.49
CA GLN A 162 25.88 12.11 -15.86
C GLN A 162 24.42 11.70 -15.75
N PHE A 163 24.08 10.47 -16.14
CA PHE A 163 22.71 9.97 -15.97
C PHE A 163 22.28 9.99 -14.50
N TRP A 164 23.10 9.50 -13.56
CA TRP A 164 22.75 9.47 -12.14
C TRP A 164 22.58 10.86 -11.53
N GLU A 165 23.44 11.81 -11.90
CA GLU A 165 23.38 13.18 -11.40
C GLU A 165 22.11 13.91 -11.89
N LYS A 166 21.79 13.76 -13.18
CA LYS A 166 20.57 14.31 -13.77
C LYS A 166 19.30 13.61 -13.26
N LEU A 167 19.35 12.28 -13.08
CA LEU A 167 18.24 11.51 -12.50
C LEU A 167 17.91 12.02 -11.10
N SER A 168 18.93 12.21 -10.26
CA SER A 168 18.75 12.74 -8.90
C SER A 168 18.08 14.12 -8.93
N THR A 169 18.43 14.95 -9.89
CA THR A 169 17.81 16.28 -10.06
C THR A 169 16.34 16.20 -10.48
N VAL A 170 16.00 15.37 -11.47
CA VAL A 170 14.60 15.27 -11.98
C VAL A 170 13.68 14.56 -10.98
N THR A 171 14.23 13.67 -10.16
CA THR A 171 13.45 12.85 -9.22
C THR A 171 13.46 13.38 -7.79
N ASP A 172 14.12 14.51 -7.53
CA ASP A 172 14.44 14.99 -6.18
C ASP A 172 15.11 13.90 -5.33
N ASP A 173 15.98 13.09 -5.96
CA ASP A 173 16.67 11.94 -5.34
C ASP A 173 15.70 10.86 -4.77
N ALA A 174 14.52 10.70 -5.37
CA ALA A 174 13.51 9.70 -4.99
C ALA A 174 13.39 8.58 -6.04
N PHE A 175 14.38 7.68 -6.06
CA PHE A 175 14.41 6.55 -6.99
C PHE A 175 14.99 5.28 -6.34
N TYR A 176 14.75 4.14 -6.98
CA TYR A 176 15.37 2.86 -6.66
C TYR A 176 16.09 2.32 -7.88
N VAL A 177 17.21 1.65 -7.66
CA VAL A 177 18.01 1.00 -8.71
C VAL A 177 18.07 -0.48 -8.39
N PHE A 178 17.77 -1.27 -9.42
CA PHE A 178 17.87 -2.72 -9.38
C PHE A 178 18.86 -3.18 -10.44
N GLU A 179 19.61 -4.22 -10.13
CA GLU A 179 20.55 -4.86 -11.05
C GLU A 179 19.97 -6.19 -11.52
N ALA A 180 20.03 -6.46 -12.82
CA ALA A 180 19.58 -7.73 -13.37
C ALA A 180 20.59 -8.84 -13.05
N ASP A 181 20.07 -9.97 -12.59
CA ASP A 181 20.81 -11.20 -12.31
C ASP A 181 20.12 -12.37 -13.02
N HIS A 182 20.90 -13.13 -13.79
CA HIS A 182 20.38 -14.21 -14.63
C HIS A 182 19.67 -15.33 -13.86
N ALA A 183 20.01 -15.56 -12.59
CA ALA A 183 19.44 -16.63 -11.78
C ALA A 183 18.33 -16.14 -10.84
N LYS A 184 18.42 -14.89 -10.37
CA LYS A 184 17.60 -14.36 -9.27
C LYS A 184 16.60 -13.28 -9.70
N GLY A 185 16.60 -12.89 -10.98
CA GLY A 185 15.76 -11.81 -11.48
C GLY A 185 16.41 -10.46 -11.19
N PHE A 186 15.78 -9.62 -10.37
CA PHE A 186 16.36 -8.34 -9.99
C PHE A 186 16.91 -8.35 -8.57
N LEU A 187 18.11 -7.81 -8.40
CA LEU A 187 18.75 -7.57 -7.11
C LEU A 187 18.60 -6.10 -6.70
N LEU A 188 18.46 -5.87 -5.40
CA LEU A 188 18.47 -4.53 -4.80
C LEU A 188 19.87 -3.94 -4.95
N HIS A 189 20.04 -2.82 -5.66
CA HIS A 189 21.36 -2.25 -5.90
C HIS A 189 21.57 -0.98 -5.07
N SER A 190 20.87 0.10 -5.40
CA SER A 190 20.94 1.38 -4.69
C SER A 190 19.59 2.09 -4.66
N CYS A 191 19.49 3.16 -3.89
CA CYS A 191 18.33 4.05 -3.89
C CYS A 191 18.77 5.48 -3.58
N GLY A 192 17.97 6.44 -4.04
CA GLY A 192 18.14 7.84 -3.67
C GLY A 192 17.75 8.10 -2.21
N ARG A 193 18.01 9.32 -1.72
CA ARG A 193 17.85 9.68 -0.31
C ARG A 193 16.43 10.09 0.07
N GLU A 194 15.63 10.59 -0.88
CA GLU A 194 14.27 11.08 -0.63
C GLU A 194 13.21 9.99 -0.88
N VAL A 195 13.50 8.78 -0.42
CA VAL A 195 12.52 7.70 -0.29
C VAL A 195 12.06 7.58 1.16
N SER A 196 10.94 6.88 1.41
CA SER A 196 10.39 6.78 2.77
C SER A 196 11.37 6.14 3.75
N ASP A 197 11.42 6.62 4.99
CA ASP A 197 12.42 6.19 5.98
C ASP A 197 12.46 4.67 6.21
N TYR A 198 11.29 4.02 6.19
CA TYR A 198 11.21 2.56 6.37
C TYR A 198 11.68 1.81 5.13
N ALA A 199 11.36 2.29 3.93
CA ALA A 199 11.87 1.72 2.68
C ALA A 199 13.38 1.91 2.59
N LEU A 200 13.90 3.11 2.92
CA LEU A 200 15.33 3.40 2.95
C LEU A 200 16.08 2.48 3.91
N ARG A 201 15.58 2.32 5.16
CA ARG A 201 16.18 1.41 6.14
C ARG A 201 16.22 -0.02 5.64
N TRP A 202 15.12 -0.49 5.05
CA TRP A 202 15.05 -1.85 4.53
C TRP A 202 15.97 -2.06 3.33
N PHE A 203 16.00 -1.11 2.39
CA PHE A 203 16.83 -1.20 1.18
C PHE A 203 18.32 -1.26 1.55
N ARG A 204 18.78 -0.39 2.46
CA ARG A 204 20.18 -0.35 2.93
C ARG A 204 20.64 -1.65 3.58
N THR A 205 19.75 -2.37 4.27
CA THR A 205 20.11 -3.64 4.93
C THR A 205 19.95 -4.85 4.01
N ASN A 206 19.38 -4.69 2.82
CA ASN A 206 19.11 -5.77 1.88
C ASN A 206 19.73 -5.56 0.48
N THR A 207 20.63 -4.58 0.30
CA THR A 207 21.42 -4.45 -0.94
C THR A 207 22.10 -5.78 -1.29
N GLY A 208 22.04 -6.15 -2.58
CA GLY A 208 22.53 -7.41 -3.13
C GLY A 208 21.53 -8.57 -3.02
N ARG A 209 20.42 -8.41 -2.30
CA ARG A 209 19.39 -9.46 -2.18
C ARG A 209 18.36 -9.37 -3.31
N PRO A 210 17.70 -10.48 -3.68
CA PRO A 210 16.66 -10.47 -4.70
C PRO A 210 15.44 -9.66 -4.27
N VAL A 211 14.79 -9.00 -5.24
CA VAL A 211 13.49 -8.34 -5.06
C VAL A 211 12.41 -9.35 -4.64
N LEU A 212 12.56 -10.62 -4.97
CA LEU A 212 11.69 -11.70 -4.50
C LEU A 212 11.70 -11.83 -2.97
N GLU A 213 12.79 -11.43 -2.31
CA GLU A 213 12.93 -11.40 -0.85
C GLU A 213 12.48 -10.04 -0.25
N ALA A 214 11.68 -9.26 -1.00
CA ALA A 214 11.02 -8.07 -0.50
C ALA A 214 10.32 -8.33 0.86
N PRO A 215 10.05 -7.28 1.66
CA PRO A 215 9.47 -7.43 3.00
C PRO A 215 8.15 -8.22 3.01
N HIS A 216 7.49 -8.29 1.85
CA HIS A 216 6.32 -9.10 1.60
C HIS A 216 6.52 -9.92 0.32
N ALA A 217 6.65 -11.25 0.44
CA ALA A 217 7.06 -12.15 -0.64
C ALA A 217 6.21 -12.02 -1.92
N ALA A 218 4.88 -11.91 -1.79
CA ALA A 218 4.02 -11.77 -2.96
C ALA A 218 4.14 -10.40 -3.64
N TYR A 219 4.40 -9.34 -2.87
CA TYR A 219 4.72 -8.03 -3.44
C TYR A 219 6.05 -8.10 -4.20
N GLY A 220 7.05 -8.78 -3.63
CA GLY A 220 8.33 -9.06 -4.29
C GLY A 220 8.16 -9.83 -5.61
N ALA A 221 7.39 -10.91 -5.60
CA ALA A 221 7.10 -11.71 -6.79
C ALA A 221 6.38 -10.90 -7.88
N ALA A 222 5.37 -10.11 -7.52
CA ALA A 222 4.63 -9.28 -8.47
C ALA A 222 5.47 -8.11 -9.02
N SER A 223 6.29 -7.49 -8.16
CA SER A 223 7.23 -6.43 -8.57
C SER A 223 8.31 -6.98 -9.49
N ASN A 224 8.93 -8.11 -9.14
CA ASN A 224 9.94 -8.76 -9.97
C ASN A 224 9.37 -9.12 -11.36
N ARG A 225 8.12 -9.61 -11.44
CA ARG A 225 7.47 -9.84 -12.73
C ARG A 225 7.33 -8.56 -13.55
N SER A 226 6.88 -7.48 -12.92
CA SER A 226 6.74 -6.17 -13.58
C SER A 226 8.09 -5.63 -14.07
N PHE A 227 9.16 -5.89 -13.31
CA PHE A 227 10.53 -5.52 -13.65
C PHE A 227 11.06 -6.31 -14.84
N MET A 228 10.85 -7.64 -14.84
CA MET A 228 11.20 -8.49 -15.97
C MET A 228 10.46 -8.08 -17.24
N ASP A 229 9.16 -7.76 -17.16
CA ASP A 229 8.39 -7.27 -18.31
C ASP A 229 8.97 -5.97 -18.87
N ALA A 230 9.26 -4.99 -18.00
CA ALA A 230 9.81 -3.70 -18.41
C ALA A 230 11.22 -3.83 -19.02
N HIS A 231 12.04 -4.69 -18.44
CA HIS A 231 13.38 -4.98 -18.92
C HIS A 231 13.36 -5.67 -20.29
N ALA A 232 12.52 -6.70 -20.46
CA ALA A 232 12.35 -7.39 -21.73
C ALA A 232 11.85 -6.47 -22.86
N LEU A 233 11.05 -5.45 -22.52
CA LEU A 233 10.60 -4.45 -23.49
C LEU A 233 11.72 -3.49 -23.94
N GLY A 234 12.80 -3.35 -23.16
CA GLY A 234 13.94 -2.49 -23.48
C GLY A 234 13.62 -0.99 -23.60
N ARG A 235 12.46 -0.56 -23.10
CA ARG A 235 11.98 0.83 -23.16
C ARG A 235 11.27 1.23 -21.86
N PRO A 236 11.16 2.54 -21.57
CA PRO A 236 10.43 3.01 -20.40
C PRO A 236 9.01 2.49 -20.37
N SER A 237 8.55 2.12 -19.18
CA SER A 237 7.16 1.73 -18.92
C SER A 237 6.62 2.45 -17.70
N VAL A 238 5.31 2.66 -17.67
CA VAL A 238 4.62 3.33 -16.57
C VAL A 238 3.55 2.40 -16.04
N ASP A 239 3.67 2.08 -14.76
CA ASP A 239 2.68 1.32 -14.01
C ASP A 239 1.94 2.26 -13.07
N HIS A 240 0.62 2.14 -13.05
CA HIS A 240 -0.18 2.57 -11.91
C HIS A 240 -0.40 1.37 -11.00
N ILE A 241 0.08 1.47 -9.76
CA ILE A 241 0.06 0.39 -8.79
C ILE A 241 -0.83 0.76 -7.61
N ASP A 242 -1.68 -0.17 -7.22
CA ASP A 242 -2.41 -0.16 -5.95
C ASP A 242 -2.16 -1.49 -5.24
N THR A 243 -1.40 -1.44 -4.15
CA THR A 243 -0.90 -2.63 -3.48
C THR A 243 -0.92 -2.49 -1.97
N ILE A 244 -0.88 -3.63 -1.28
CA ILE A 244 -0.71 -3.71 0.16
C ILE A 244 0.61 -4.39 0.45
N VAL A 245 1.46 -3.71 1.22
CA VAL A 245 2.78 -4.21 1.60
C VAL A 245 2.84 -4.38 3.11
N HIS A 246 3.20 -5.58 3.55
CA HIS A 246 3.50 -5.84 4.95
C HIS A 246 4.97 -5.49 5.24
N TRP A 247 5.18 -4.48 6.09
CA TRP A 247 6.50 -4.05 6.52
C TRP A 247 6.79 -4.59 7.93
N PRO A 248 7.91 -5.30 8.17
CA PRO A 248 8.16 -5.99 9.44
C PRO A 248 8.00 -5.12 10.72
N THR A 249 8.29 -3.81 10.63
CA THR A 249 8.23 -2.90 11.77
C THR A 249 7.00 -1.99 11.79
N ILE A 250 6.33 -1.83 10.64
CA ILE A 250 5.24 -0.85 10.47
C ILE A 250 3.88 -1.55 10.34
N GLY A 251 3.87 -2.80 9.89
CA GLY A 251 2.65 -3.53 9.63
C GLY A 251 2.19 -3.43 8.17
N GLN A 252 0.91 -3.73 7.95
CA GLN A 252 0.28 -3.60 6.62
C GLN A 252 0.01 -2.13 6.27
N LEU A 253 0.43 -1.73 5.07
CA LEU A 253 0.14 -0.41 4.51
C LEU A 253 -0.35 -0.54 3.07
N ARG A 254 -1.40 0.19 2.72
CA ARG A 254 -1.78 0.42 1.32
C ARG A 254 -0.84 1.43 0.68
N HIS A 255 -0.43 1.16 -0.54
CA HIS A 255 0.39 2.01 -1.39
C HIS A 255 -0.32 2.16 -2.72
N LYS A 256 -0.68 3.39 -3.08
CA LYS A 256 -1.15 3.73 -4.42
C LYS A 256 -0.21 4.74 -5.04
N TYR A 257 0.37 4.40 -6.17
CA TYR A 257 1.43 5.19 -6.78
C TYR A 257 1.52 5.00 -8.28
N LEU A 258 2.07 6.01 -8.94
CA LEU A 258 2.56 5.89 -10.28
C LEU A 258 4.06 5.57 -10.23
N ARG A 259 4.48 4.55 -10.98
CA ARG A 259 5.86 4.11 -11.07
C ARG A 259 6.31 4.11 -12.53
N MET A 260 7.42 4.78 -12.80
CA MET A 260 8.12 4.68 -14.06
C MET A 260 9.32 3.73 -13.92
N LEU A 261 9.42 2.77 -14.82
CA LEU A 261 10.53 1.82 -14.91
C LEU A 261 11.38 2.17 -16.13
N LEU A 262 12.67 2.34 -15.92
CA LEU A 262 13.65 2.80 -16.91
C LEU A 262 14.76 1.73 -17.03
N PRO A 263 14.71 0.87 -18.07
CA PRO A 263 15.74 -0.13 -18.29
C PRO A 263 17.01 0.52 -18.81
N LEU A 264 18.17 0.19 -18.25
CA LEU A 264 19.47 0.78 -18.61
C LEU A 264 20.51 -0.31 -18.76
N SER A 265 21.49 -0.07 -19.63
CA SER A 265 22.64 -0.95 -19.80
C SER A 265 23.92 -0.13 -19.70
N VAL A 266 24.83 -0.57 -18.84
CA VAL A 266 26.11 0.08 -18.58
C VAL A 266 27.20 -0.98 -18.67
N GLY A 267 27.93 -0.99 -19.79
CA GLY A 267 28.88 -2.04 -20.09
C GLY A 267 28.20 -3.41 -20.14
N GLN A 268 28.64 -4.34 -19.30
CA GLN A 268 28.06 -5.70 -19.19
C GLN A 268 26.89 -5.79 -18.20
N HIS A 269 26.65 -4.73 -17.42
CA HIS A 269 25.61 -4.71 -16.40
C HIS A 269 24.32 -4.14 -16.97
N SER A 270 23.20 -4.73 -16.57
CA SER A 270 21.89 -4.20 -16.90
C SER A 270 21.16 -3.83 -15.62
N PHE A 271 20.62 -2.62 -15.62
CA PHE A 271 19.94 -2.02 -14.48
C PHE A 271 18.49 -1.72 -14.84
N LEU A 272 17.66 -1.62 -13.81
CA LEU A 272 16.32 -1.08 -13.90
C LEU A 272 16.18 0.02 -12.85
N VAL A 273 15.93 1.24 -13.30
CA VAL A 273 15.64 2.37 -12.42
C VAL A 273 14.14 2.49 -12.26
N SER A 274 13.69 2.53 -11.01
CA SER A 274 12.29 2.70 -10.64
C SER A 274 12.10 4.04 -9.95
N VAL A 275 11.40 4.94 -10.61
CA VAL A 275 10.96 6.21 -10.01
C VAL A 275 9.51 6.08 -9.61
N THR A 276 9.19 6.38 -8.35
CA THR A 276 7.85 6.20 -7.80
C THR A 276 7.34 7.50 -7.20
N ARG A 277 6.14 7.92 -7.58
CA ARG A 277 5.43 9.05 -6.98
C ARG A 277 4.11 8.57 -6.41
N LEU A 278 3.92 8.75 -5.11
CA LEU A 278 2.70 8.38 -4.39
C LEU A 278 1.53 9.23 -4.89
N GLU A 279 0.36 8.62 -4.99
CA GLU A 279 -0.85 9.40 -5.24
C GLU A 279 -1.23 10.23 -4.02
N PRO A 280 -1.64 11.51 -4.22
CA PRO A 280 -2.14 12.33 -3.14
C PRO A 280 -3.29 11.64 -2.38
N GLY A 281 -3.19 11.57 -1.06
CA GLY A 281 -4.23 11.03 -0.18
C GLY A 281 -4.23 9.51 0.02
N CYS A 282 -3.36 8.75 -0.66
CA CYS A 282 -3.27 7.28 -0.49
C CYS A 282 -2.13 6.82 0.42
N SER A 283 -1.32 7.75 0.93
CA SER A 283 -0.23 7.44 1.84
C SER A 283 -0.57 7.91 3.25
N ALA A 284 -0.66 6.97 4.18
CA ALA A 284 -0.69 7.24 5.61
C ALA A 284 0.65 7.80 6.16
N GLU A 285 1.57 8.22 5.28
CA GLU A 285 2.80 8.98 5.61
C GLU A 285 2.52 10.41 6.09
N LEU A 286 1.25 10.80 6.25
CA LEU A 286 0.88 12.02 6.96
C LEU A 286 1.35 11.96 8.43
N ARG A 287 2.55 12.53 8.62
CA ARG A 287 3.15 13.09 9.84
C ARG A 287 3.81 12.12 10.81
N ARG A 288 5.01 11.65 10.46
CA ARG A 288 6.12 11.51 11.43
C ARG A 288 7.31 12.39 11.04
N ARG A 289 7.06 13.70 10.84
CA ARG A 289 8.06 14.75 11.02
C ARG A 289 7.39 15.89 11.79
N GLN A 290 7.41 15.76 13.11
CA GLN A 290 7.32 16.83 14.12
C GLN A 290 7.31 16.17 15.50
N LYS A 291 8.48 15.70 15.93
CA LYS A 291 8.99 15.85 17.29
C LYS A 291 10.50 15.98 17.18
#